data_AF-A0A1C3ES70-F1
#
_entry.id   AF-A0A1C3ES70-F1
#
_cell.length_a   1.000
_cell.length_b   1.000
_cell.length_c   1.000
_cell.angle_alpha   90.00
_cell.angle_beta   90.00
_cell.angle_gamma   90.00
#
_symmetry.space_group_name_H-M   'P 1'
#
loop_
_entity.id
_entity.type
_entity.pdbx_description
1 polymer ?
#
loop_
_entity_poly.entity_id
_entity_poly.type
_entity_poly.pdbx_seq_one_letter_code
_entity_poly.pdbx_strand_id
1 'polypeptide(L)'
;MNAVNTYRKVSPRRQRGAAAVSMAISLVAMIGAVFFAIEATRYIQTQSRLGDAAEAAAFALSSADNQPREQALAREYIRQYLPDETSIPTLNIERKTVKYEEQTKRGREEREYLQHKVTVTSQHASWFYSGLIPSFDRSQSLTNQALARRYPEYLAGKPIDIVFVTDHSGSMNDYGKLRTLKQAVGMIRDIILNNEDAAIDSRMAYVPFSFRTIEERNGERLCQTHVKYNHSYNSADWFRLSSMRKWKVNYCAKTRQNCDGVSWQDAREAVRYGKYLDPDDRWTIYPMPDPKSVINYRSTVSNWYSTSPKNLALNANKSYLFSEYSCAGRRFHTIPLTGDQDKFQFDSFQAYGGTAAYQGLIRGAQILKEGKPHSSASPEEKAAYRAKHKMILVLSDGEESNDSKVFENLVNNGLCAKIREDINEDSETDLFIGVIGIGFQATRNNAFINCADEVKDVKRLKDLSKIIEELIRSGVSQQGTSRLHYRYLDDKRS
;
A
#
# COMPACT_ATOMS: atom_id res chain seq x y z
N MET A 1 106.98 21.78 29.36
CA MET A 1 105.62 21.44 28.90
C MET A 1 105.77 20.51 27.70
N ASN A 2 105.36 19.24 27.83
CA ASN A 2 105.03 18.34 26.72
C ASN A 2 104.32 17.13 27.31
N ALA A 3 102.98 17.16 27.24
CA ALA A 3 102.14 15.99 27.43
C ALA A 3 101.88 15.38 26.05
N VAL A 4 102.21 14.11 25.85
CA VAL A 4 101.71 13.34 24.72
C VAL A 4 101.02 12.10 25.26
N ASN A 5 99.71 12.08 25.04
CA ASN A 5 98.73 11.08 25.41
C ASN A 5 99.07 9.69 24.85
N THR A 6 99.08 8.69 25.74
CA THR A 6 99.03 7.27 25.39
C THR A 6 97.58 6.86 25.07
N TYR A 7 97.28 6.69 23.78
CA TYR A 7 96.02 6.07 23.36
C TYR A 7 96.02 4.56 23.64
N ARG A 8 95.26 4.16 24.66
CA ARG A 8 95.01 2.76 25.03
C ARG A 8 94.03 2.14 24.03
N LYS A 9 94.53 1.36 23.06
CA LYS A 9 93.69 0.55 22.15
C LYS A 9 92.89 -0.49 22.95
N VAL A 10 91.56 -0.33 22.98
CA VAL A 10 90.64 -1.32 23.54
C VAL A 10 90.44 -2.46 22.53
N SER A 11 90.64 -3.69 22.97
CA SER A 11 90.55 -4.92 22.16
C SER A 11 89.11 -5.21 21.66
N PRO A 12 88.90 -5.58 20.37
CA PRO A 12 87.57 -5.87 19.80
C PRO A 12 86.88 -7.12 20.37
N ARG A 13 87.58 -7.94 21.17
CA ARG A 13 87.03 -9.20 21.70
C ARG A 13 86.09 -9.02 22.90
N ARG A 14 86.09 -7.85 23.58
CA ARG A 14 85.27 -7.61 24.79
C ARG A 14 83.85 -7.05 24.54
N GLN A 15 83.51 -6.67 23.30
CA GLN A 15 82.22 -6.04 22.97
C GLN A 15 81.23 -6.93 22.19
N ARG A 16 81.61 -8.16 21.82
CA ARG A 16 80.76 -9.06 21.02
C ARG A 16 79.46 -9.48 21.74
N GLY A 17 79.48 -9.55 23.08
CA GLY A 17 78.31 -9.94 23.88
C GLY A 17 77.25 -8.83 23.99
N ALA A 18 77.66 -7.60 24.30
CA ALA A 18 76.73 -6.48 24.45
C ALA A 18 76.02 -6.11 23.14
N ALA A 19 76.75 -6.08 22.02
CA ALA A 19 76.18 -5.82 20.71
C ALA A 19 75.17 -6.90 20.27
N ALA A 20 75.44 -8.17 20.57
CA ALA A 20 74.51 -9.27 20.29
C ALA A 20 73.22 -9.18 21.12
N VAL A 21 73.34 -8.80 22.41
CA VAL A 21 72.17 -8.60 23.29
C VAL A 21 71.33 -7.42 22.83
N SER A 22 71.95 -6.28 22.50
CA SER A 22 71.22 -5.11 21.97
C SER A 22 70.56 -5.40 20.63
N MET A 23 71.22 -6.15 19.75
CA MET A 23 70.63 -6.60 18.47
C MET A 23 69.44 -7.53 18.70
N ALA A 24 69.54 -8.49 19.62
CA ALA A 24 68.43 -9.39 19.94
C ALA A 24 67.20 -8.65 20.47
N ILE A 25 67.40 -7.69 21.39
CA ILE A 25 66.31 -6.85 21.92
C ILE A 25 65.67 -6.00 20.80
N SER A 26 66.50 -5.41 19.93
CA SER A 26 66.02 -4.59 18.82
C SER A 26 65.26 -5.41 17.77
N LEU A 27 65.71 -6.65 17.51
CA LEU A 27 65.03 -7.57 16.59
C LEU A 27 63.64 -7.96 17.12
N VAL A 28 63.52 -8.25 18.42
CA VAL A 28 62.23 -8.53 19.06
C VAL A 28 61.27 -7.35 18.93
N ALA A 29 61.76 -6.12 19.15
CA ALA A 29 60.95 -4.92 18.97
C ALA A 29 60.52 -4.72 17.51
N MET A 30 61.43 -4.94 16.54
CA MET A 30 61.13 -4.80 15.12
C MET A 30 60.10 -5.84 14.64
N ILE A 31 60.24 -7.10 15.05
CA ILE A 31 59.27 -8.16 14.73
C ILE A 31 57.91 -7.84 15.35
N GLY A 32 57.88 -7.37 16.60
CA GLY A 32 56.65 -6.94 17.26
C GLY A 32 55.94 -5.81 16.51
N ALA A 33 56.68 -4.82 16.04
CA ALA A 33 56.12 -3.73 15.25
C ALA A 33 55.52 -4.21 13.92
N VAL A 34 56.17 -5.15 13.23
CA VAL A 34 55.65 -5.74 11.98
C VAL A 34 54.37 -6.54 12.24
N PHE A 35 54.36 -7.40 13.26
CA PHE A 35 53.17 -8.20 13.60
C PHE A 35 52.00 -7.32 14.01
N PHE A 36 52.26 -6.31 14.84
CA PHE A 36 51.27 -5.31 15.21
C PHE A 36 50.72 -4.58 13.98
N ALA A 37 51.58 -4.13 13.06
CA ALA A 37 51.14 -3.43 11.85
C ALA A 37 50.25 -4.29 10.95
N ILE A 38 50.60 -5.57 10.77
CA ILE A 38 49.81 -6.50 9.96
C ILE A 38 48.45 -6.76 10.62
N GLU A 39 48.41 -7.06 11.92
CA GLU A 39 47.15 -7.30 12.63
C GLU A 39 46.28 -6.06 12.73
N ALA A 40 46.88 -4.90 13.04
CA ALA A 40 46.16 -3.64 13.07
C ALA A 40 45.52 -3.35 11.72
N THR A 41 46.26 -3.54 10.62
CA THR A 41 45.74 -3.34 9.26
C THR A 41 44.57 -4.28 8.98
N ARG A 42 44.70 -5.57 9.35
CA ARG A 42 43.62 -6.55 9.20
C ARG A 42 42.38 -6.14 9.98
N TYR A 43 42.53 -5.78 11.26
CA TYR A 43 41.40 -5.38 12.11
C TYR A 43 40.71 -4.11 11.59
N ILE A 44 41.47 -3.12 11.12
CA ILE A 44 40.93 -1.91 10.49
C ILE A 44 40.12 -2.27 9.23
N GLN A 45 40.66 -3.13 8.37
CA GLN A 45 39.96 -3.57 7.16
C GLN A 45 38.67 -4.32 7.50
N THR A 46 38.71 -5.24 8.47
CA THR A 46 37.53 -5.97 8.90
C THR A 46 36.49 -5.04 9.51
N GLN A 47 36.91 -4.09 10.36
CA GLN A 47 36.00 -3.11 10.92
C GLN A 47 35.35 -2.24 9.84
N SER A 48 36.07 -1.90 8.77
CA SER A 48 35.50 -1.21 7.59
C SER A 48 34.43 -2.05 6.91
N ARG A 49 34.71 -3.34 6.64
CA ARG A 49 33.74 -4.27 6.02
C ARG A 49 32.49 -4.45 6.87
N LEU A 50 32.62 -4.55 8.20
CA LEU A 50 31.48 -4.56 9.12
C LEU A 50 30.63 -3.29 8.99
N GLY A 51 31.28 -2.15 8.74
CA GLY A 51 30.63 -0.88 8.50
C GLY A 51 29.81 -0.87 7.20
N ASP A 52 30.39 -1.34 6.10
CA ASP A 52 29.71 -1.44 4.80
C ASP A 52 28.54 -2.43 4.87
N ALA A 53 28.74 -3.56 5.55
CA ALA A 53 27.71 -4.55 5.84
C ALA A 53 26.54 -3.94 6.65
N ALA A 54 26.87 -3.17 7.69
CA ALA A 54 25.89 -2.48 8.52
C ALA A 54 25.12 -1.43 7.71
N GLU A 55 25.78 -0.66 6.83
CA GLU A 55 25.13 0.34 5.98
C GLU A 55 24.17 -0.29 4.98
N ALA A 56 24.61 -1.34 4.28
CA ALA A 56 23.76 -2.07 3.35
C ALA A 56 22.52 -2.64 4.06
N ALA A 57 22.71 -3.25 5.23
CA ALA A 57 21.62 -3.77 6.04
C ALA A 57 20.69 -2.66 6.54
N ALA A 58 21.21 -1.57 7.11
CA ALA A 58 20.41 -0.46 7.62
C ALA A 58 19.57 0.18 6.50
N PHE A 59 20.17 0.37 5.32
CA PHE A 59 19.48 0.91 4.16
C PHE A 59 18.38 -0.04 3.67
N ALA A 60 18.67 -1.33 3.53
CA ALA A 60 17.68 -2.32 3.13
C ALA A 60 16.49 -2.40 4.09
N LEU A 61 16.74 -2.38 5.40
CA LEU A 61 15.69 -2.34 6.43
C LEU A 61 14.83 -1.08 6.30
N SER A 62 15.46 0.08 6.08
CA SER A 62 14.74 1.35 5.91
C SER A 62 13.84 1.37 4.68
N SER A 63 14.16 0.58 3.64
CA SER A 63 13.37 0.50 2.41
C SER A 63 12.29 -0.58 2.44
N ALA A 64 12.52 -1.71 3.14
CA ALA A 64 11.60 -2.84 3.16
C ALA A 64 10.44 -2.70 4.17
N ASP A 65 10.64 -1.98 5.28
CA ASP A 65 9.67 -1.69 6.36
C ASP A 65 8.74 -2.88 6.74
N ASN A 66 9.31 -4.08 6.83
CA ASN A 66 8.59 -5.31 7.09
C ASN A 66 9.03 -5.94 8.42
N GLN A 67 8.38 -5.50 9.49
CA GLN A 67 8.69 -5.84 10.89
C GLN A 67 8.94 -7.34 11.17
N PRO A 68 8.12 -8.30 10.70
CA PRO A 68 8.35 -9.71 10.98
C PRO A 68 9.57 -10.33 10.26
N ARG A 69 10.22 -9.62 9.33
CA ARG A 69 11.37 -10.13 8.56
C ARG A 69 12.66 -9.31 8.69
N GLU A 70 12.66 -8.26 9.50
CA GLU A 70 13.81 -7.34 9.65
C GLU A 70 15.12 -8.09 9.99
N GLN A 71 15.10 -8.97 11.00
CA GLN A 71 16.32 -9.72 11.37
C GLN A 71 16.83 -10.66 10.27
N ALA A 72 15.93 -11.32 9.53
CA ALA A 72 16.31 -12.22 8.46
C ALA A 72 16.94 -11.46 7.30
N LEU A 73 16.32 -10.33 6.90
CA LEU A 73 16.81 -9.46 5.84
C LEU A 73 18.18 -8.88 6.18
N ALA A 74 18.33 -8.29 7.37
CA ALA A 74 19.61 -7.73 7.82
C ALA A 74 20.73 -8.77 7.81
N ARG A 75 20.43 -10.00 8.28
CA ARG A 75 21.39 -11.11 8.30
C ARG A 75 21.79 -11.55 6.89
N GLU A 76 20.88 -11.52 5.93
CA GLU A 76 21.18 -11.84 4.54
C GLU A 76 22.14 -10.83 3.91
N TYR A 77 21.87 -9.52 4.10
CA TYR A 77 22.79 -8.46 3.65
C TYR A 77 24.17 -8.59 4.29
N ILE A 78 24.25 -8.77 5.61
CA ILE A 78 25.54 -8.85 6.31
C ILE A 78 26.38 -10.04 5.86
N ARG A 79 25.77 -11.20 5.59
CA ARG A 79 26.48 -12.39 5.09
C ARG A 79 27.15 -12.17 3.75
N GLN A 80 26.59 -11.33 2.88
CA GLN A 80 27.20 -11.04 1.58
C GLN A 80 28.51 -10.25 1.69
N TYR A 81 28.67 -9.44 2.75
CA TYR A 81 29.85 -8.60 2.97
C TYR A 81 30.92 -9.27 3.85
N LEU A 82 30.60 -10.41 4.48
CA LEU A 82 31.50 -11.15 5.40
C LEU A 82 31.63 -12.64 4.99
N PRO A 83 32.16 -12.95 3.80
CA PRO A 83 32.21 -14.32 3.29
C PRO A 83 33.19 -15.23 4.05
N ASP A 84 34.23 -14.67 4.69
CA ASP A 84 35.32 -15.41 5.33
C ASP A 84 35.07 -15.70 6.83
N GLU A 85 33.90 -15.33 7.35
CA GLU A 85 33.61 -15.33 8.78
C GLU A 85 33.02 -16.68 9.23
N THR A 86 33.79 -17.43 10.02
CA THR A 86 33.38 -18.78 10.49
C THR A 86 32.31 -18.75 11.58
N SER A 87 32.06 -17.59 12.19
CA SER A 87 31.02 -17.39 13.20
C SER A 87 30.05 -16.31 12.76
N ILE A 88 28.75 -16.52 12.96
CA ILE A 88 27.73 -15.53 12.58
C ILE A 88 27.91 -14.29 13.49
N PRO A 89 28.13 -13.09 12.94
CA PRO A 89 28.21 -11.87 13.74
C PRO A 89 26.96 -11.68 14.60
N THR A 90 27.14 -11.15 15.80
CA THR A 90 26.01 -10.71 16.62
C THR A 90 25.43 -9.43 16.04
N LEU A 91 24.10 -9.41 15.96
CA LEU A 91 23.34 -8.35 15.32
C LEU A 91 22.44 -7.70 16.36
N ASN A 92 22.52 -6.37 16.48
CA ASN A 92 21.52 -5.57 17.17
C ASN A 92 20.85 -4.63 16.18
N ILE A 93 19.52 -4.68 16.09
CA ILE A 93 18.70 -3.79 15.26
C ILE A 93 17.85 -2.95 16.19
N GLU A 94 18.00 -1.63 16.13
CA GLU A 94 17.15 -0.68 16.82
C GLU A 94 16.30 0.08 15.80
N ARG A 95 14.97 0.04 15.98
CA ARG A 95 13.99 0.76 15.16
C ARG A 95 13.32 1.84 16.02
N LYS A 96 13.28 3.09 15.53
CA LYS A 96 12.65 4.21 16.24
C LYS A 96 11.94 5.17 15.28
N THR A 97 10.70 5.53 15.58
CA THR A 97 10.01 6.66 14.92
C THR A 97 10.36 7.95 15.66
N VAL A 98 10.82 8.97 14.92
CA VAL A 98 11.20 10.26 15.49
C VAL A 98 10.39 11.36 14.83
N LYS A 99 9.73 12.18 15.64
CA LYS A 99 8.98 13.36 15.20
C LYS A 99 9.86 14.61 15.24
N TYR A 100 9.68 15.52 14.29
CA TYR A 100 10.38 16.79 14.19
C TYR A 100 9.47 17.86 13.55
N GLU A 101 9.66 19.12 13.90
CA GLU A 101 8.94 20.22 13.24
C GLU A 101 9.73 20.66 11.99
N GLU A 102 9.05 20.75 10.85
CA GLU A 102 9.59 21.32 9.62
C GLU A 102 8.86 22.60 9.25
N GLN A 103 9.61 23.63 8.88
CA GLN A 103 9.06 24.86 8.34
C GLN A 103 8.70 24.63 6.88
N THR A 104 7.41 24.70 6.56
CA THR A 104 6.89 24.61 5.20
C THR A 104 6.28 25.94 4.77
N LYS A 105 5.89 26.06 3.50
CA LYS A 105 5.16 27.24 3.02
C LYS A 105 3.82 27.45 3.73
N ARG A 106 3.23 26.40 4.31
CA ARG A 106 1.98 26.42 5.08
C ARG A 106 2.19 26.66 6.59
N GLY A 107 3.43 26.89 7.01
CA GLY A 107 3.81 27.07 8.42
C GLY A 107 4.57 25.88 8.99
N ARG A 108 4.59 25.75 10.33
CA ARG A 108 5.23 24.63 11.01
C ARG A 108 4.37 23.38 10.90
N GLU A 109 4.91 22.35 10.26
CA GLU A 109 4.28 21.03 10.18
C GLU A 109 5.07 20.02 11.03
N GLU A 110 4.36 19.24 11.84
CA GLU A 110 4.95 18.06 12.50
C GLU A 110 5.18 16.98 11.44
N ARG A 111 6.44 16.58 11.28
CA ARG A 111 6.88 15.48 10.44
C ARG A 111 7.53 14.42 11.31
N GLU A 112 7.73 13.27 10.73
CA GLU A 112 8.38 12.12 11.32
C GLU A 112 9.28 11.40 10.31
N TYR A 113 10.27 10.68 10.82
CA TYR A 113 11.06 9.72 10.06
C TYR A 113 11.22 8.43 10.85
N LEU A 114 11.35 7.31 10.14
CA LEU A 114 11.65 6.03 10.73
C LEU A 114 13.15 5.78 10.67
N GLN A 115 13.78 5.58 11.83
CA GLN A 115 15.21 5.34 11.96
C GLN A 115 15.48 3.85 12.22
N HIS A 116 16.39 3.28 11.43
CA HIS A 116 16.97 1.96 11.65
C HIS A 116 18.45 2.11 11.97
N LYS A 117 18.87 1.58 13.12
CA LYS A 117 20.27 1.47 13.51
C LYS A 117 20.63 0.00 13.55
N VAL A 118 21.65 -0.37 12.79
CA VAL A 118 22.16 -1.74 12.73
C VAL A 118 23.56 -1.73 13.32
N THR A 119 23.77 -2.51 14.37
CA THR A 119 25.08 -2.74 14.98
C THR A 119 25.49 -4.18 14.73
N VAL A 120 26.68 -4.35 14.14
CA VAL A 120 27.26 -5.65 13.81
C VAL A 120 28.51 -5.82 14.65
N THR A 121 28.60 -6.94 15.36
CA THR A 121 29.79 -7.30 16.14
C THR A 121 30.26 -8.69 15.76
N SER A 122 31.55 -8.82 15.47
CA SER A 122 32.19 -10.10 15.18
C SER A 122 33.41 -10.34 16.08
N GLN A 123 33.79 -11.60 16.21
CA GLN A 123 34.91 -12.04 17.06
C GLN A 123 36.02 -12.62 16.19
N HIS A 124 37.24 -12.13 16.37
CA HIS A 124 38.40 -12.54 15.59
C HIS A 124 39.55 -13.00 16.48
N ALA A 125 40.06 -14.20 16.22
CA ALA A 125 41.29 -14.64 16.84
C ALA A 125 42.49 -13.82 16.34
N SER A 126 43.40 -13.46 17.26
CA SER A 126 44.72 -12.93 16.89
C SER A 126 45.56 -14.04 16.25
N TRP A 127 46.27 -13.71 15.16
CA TRP A 127 47.25 -14.60 14.50
C TRP A 127 48.59 -14.64 15.24
N PHE A 128 48.96 -13.55 15.92
CA PHE A 128 50.30 -13.35 16.50
C PHE A 128 50.29 -13.07 18.02
N TYR A 129 49.25 -13.50 18.73
CA TYR A 129 49.20 -13.38 20.20
C TYR A 129 50.46 -13.96 20.84
N SER A 130 51.15 -13.14 21.64
CA SER A 130 52.39 -13.51 22.33
C SER A 130 52.44 -12.88 23.71
N GLY A 131 52.87 -13.66 24.71
CA GLY A 131 53.18 -13.12 26.04
C GLY A 131 54.57 -12.47 26.13
N LEU A 132 55.38 -12.55 25.07
CA LEU A 132 56.78 -12.13 25.04
C LEU A 132 57.02 -10.87 24.20
N ILE A 133 56.12 -10.56 23.26
CA ILE A 133 56.23 -9.47 22.30
C ILE A 133 54.92 -8.68 22.36
N PRO A 134 54.94 -7.33 22.30
CA PRO A 134 53.70 -6.56 22.23
C PRO A 134 52.80 -7.04 21.09
N SER A 135 51.62 -7.55 21.42
CA SER A 135 50.62 -8.07 20.49
C SER A 135 49.21 -7.74 20.97
N PHE A 136 48.21 -7.95 20.12
CA PHE A 136 46.80 -7.91 20.52
C PHE A 136 46.43 -9.10 21.41
N ASP A 137 45.28 -9.03 22.09
CA ASP A 137 44.76 -10.15 22.86
C ASP A 137 44.33 -11.32 21.96
N ARG A 138 44.21 -12.52 22.55
CA ARG A 138 43.86 -13.76 21.83
C ARG A 138 42.60 -13.65 20.98
N SER A 139 41.62 -12.86 21.42
CA SER A 139 40.38 -12.58 20.70
C SER A 139 40.13 -11.08 20.71
N GLN A 140 39.81 -10.54 19.54
CA GLN A 140 39.42 -9.14 19.37
C GLN A 140 37.95 -9.09 18.93
N SER A 141 37.17 -8.32 19.68
CA SER A 141 35.77 -8.03 19.36
C SER A 141 35.73 -6.78 18.50
N LEU A 142 35.34 -6.92 17.24
CA LEU A 142 35.20 -5.80 16.32
C LEU A 142 33.72 -5.44 16.20
N THR A 143 33.41 -4.16 16.41
CA THR A 143 32.04 -3.64 16.31
C THR A 143 32.01 -2.45 15.36
N ASN A 144 31.00 -2.42 14.51
CA ASN A 144 30.63 -1.24 13.74
C ASN A 144 29.10 -1.10 13.69
N GLN A 145 28.63 0.08 13.30
CA GLN A 145 27.20 0.36 13.22
C GLN A 145 26.89 1.27 12.05
N ALA A 146 25.64 1.26 11.59
CA ALA A 146 25.13 2.19 10.61
C ALA A 146 23.73 2.67 10.96
N LEU A 147 23.38 3.84 10.44
CA LEU A 147 22.11 4.49 10.68
C LEU A 147 21.48 4.88 9.34
N ALA A 148 20.27 4.40 9.10
CA ALA A 148 19.46 4.79 7.96
C ALA A 148 18.15 5.40 8.44
N ARG A 149 17.67 6.42 7.76
CA ARG A 149 16.37 7.04 8.03
C ARG A 149 15.51 6.96 6.79
N ARG A 150 14.27 6.55 6.97
CA ARG A 150 13.22 6.62 5.97
C ARG A 150 12.37 7.85 6.26
N TYR A 151 12.29 8.74 5.30
CA TYR A 151 11.43 9.91 5.34
C TYR A 151 10.16 9.59 4.57
N PRO A 152 9.02 9.34 5.24
CA PRO A 152 7.75 9.16 4.57
C PRO A 152 7.43 10.39 3.73
N GLU A 153 6.91 10.17 2.51
CA GLU A 153 6.43 11.29 1.71
C GLU A 153 5.15 11.85 2.35
N TYR A 154 5.04 13.18 2.42
CA TYR A 154 3.86 13.88 2.94
C TYR A 154 2.99 14.36 1.78
N LEU A 155 1.68 14.43 2.02
CA LEU A 155 0.68 14.94 1.07
C LEU A 155 1.05 16.26 0.38
N ALA A 156 1.81 17.12 1.06
CA ALA A 156 2.34 18.36 0.52
C ALA A 156 3.59 18.08 -0.36
N GLY A 157 3.38 17.74 -1.65
CA GLY A 157 4.46 17.81 -2.65
C GLY A 157 4.44 16.76 -3.77
N LYS A 158 3.51 15.80 -3.77
CA LYS A 158 3.41 14.79 -4.83
C LYS A 158 1.98 14.67 -5.38
N PRO A 159 1.81 14.54 -6.71
CA PRO A 159 0.50 14.34 -7.33
C PRO A 159 -0.09 12.99 -6.93
N ILE A 160 -1.38 12.98 -6.60
CA ILE A 160 -2.11 11.76 -6.26
C ILE A 160 -3.33 11.65 -7.18
N ASP A 161 -3.58 10.43 -7.67
CA ASP A 161 -4.88 10.05 -8.21
C ASP A 161 -5.60 9.20 -7.16
N ILE A 162 -6.61 9.78 -6.51
CA ILE A 162 -7.36 9.13 -5.43
C ILE A 162 -8.80 8.87 -5.85
N VAL A 163 -9.29 7.67 -5.55
CA VAL A 163 -10.69 7.29 -5.80
C VAL A 163 -11.37 6.97 -4.48
N PHE A 164 -12.37 7.76 -4.14
CA PHE A 164 -13.24 7.50 -3.01
C PHE A 164 -14.39 6.59 -3.45
N VAL A 165 -14.38 5.35 -3.00
CA VAL A 165 -15.45 4.37 -3.19
C VAL A 165 -16.33 4.42 -1.95
N THR A 166 -17.51 5.02 -2.07
CA THR A 166 -18.32 5.37 -0.90
C THR A 166 -19.66 4.68 -0.89
N ASP A 167 -20.03 4.14 0.25
CA ASP A 167 -21.31 3.47 0.45
C ASP A 167 -22.46 4.49 0.54
N HIS A 168 -23.43 4.32 -0.36
CA HIS A 168 -24.70 5.03 -0.44
C HIS A 168 -25.86 4.03 -0.37
N SER A 169 -25.66 2.88 0.26
CA SER A 169 -26.74 1.94 0.59
C SER A 169 -27.72 2.52 1.61
N GLY A 170 -28.88 1.89 1.76
CA GLY A 170 -29.95 2.36 2.65
C GLY A 170 -29.53 2.52 4.11
N SER A 171 -28.61 1.68 4.62
CA SER A 171 -28.09 1.76 6.01
C SER A 171 -27.35 3.07 6.28
N MET A 172 -26.79 3.69 5.25
CA MET A 172 -26.11 4.98 5.34
C MET A 172 -27.05 6.17 5.55
N ASN A 173 -28.37 5.97 5.39
CA ASN A 173 -29.38 6.99 5.67
C ASN A 173 -29.59 7.22 7.18
N ASP A 174 -29.03 6.35 8.03
CA ASP A 174 -29.20 6.44 9.47
C ASP A 174 -28.25 7.46 10.12
N TYR A 175 -28.77 8.21 11.11
CA TYR A 175 -28.01 9.05 12.05
C TYR A 175 -26.98 10.02 11.42
N GLY A 176 -27.22 10.47 10.18
CA GLY A 176 -26.32 11.41 9.50
C GLY A 176 -24.97 10.82 9.07
N LYS A 177 -24.84 9.49 9.00
CA LYS A 177 -23.63 8.80 8.50
C LYS A 177 -23.23 9.29 7.13
N LEU A 178 -24.15 9.26 6.15
CA LEU A 178 -23.87 9.72 4.78
C LEU A 178 -23.48 11.20 4.74
N ARG A 179 -24.16 12.06 5.51
CA ARG A 179 -23.80 13.48 5.59
C ARG A 179 -22.37 13.67 6.09
N THR A 180 -21.99 12.94 7.14
CA THR A 180 -20.65 13.04 7.72
C THR A 180 -19.59 12.48 6.79
N LEU A 181 -19.89 11.38 6.09
CA LEU A 181 -19.02 10.84 5.03
C LEU A 181 -18.78 11.89 3.94
N LYS A 182 -19.84 12.49 3.40
CA LYS A 182 -19.72 13.53 2.36
C LYS A 182 -18.90 14.73 2.85
N GLN A 183 -19.13 15.20 4.07
CA GLN A 183 -18.36 16.28 4.66
C GLN A 183 -16.87 15.92 4.81
N ALA A 184 -16.55 14.74 5.32
CA ALA A 184 -15.17 14.29 5.47
C ALA A 184 -14.47 14.18 4.10
N VAL A 185 -15.12 13.57 3.11
CA VAL A 185 -14.57 13.49 1.74
C VAL A 185 -14.43 14.87 1.10
N GLY A 186 -15.36 15.80 1.34
CA GLY A 186 -15.27 17.18 0.89
C GLY A 186 -14.09 17.96 1.49
N MET A 187 -13.83 17.80 2.79
CA MET A 187 -12.63 18.40 3.43
C MET A 187 -11.34 17.86 2.79
N ILE A 188 -11.30 16.56 2.53
CA ILE A 188 -10.11 15.90 1.94
C ILE A 188 -9.93 16.31 0.47
N ARG A 189 -11.03 16.44 -0.30
CA ARG A 189 -11.01 17.04 -1.64
C ARG A 189 -10.30 18.39 -1.61
N ASP A 190 -10.69 19.27 -0.69
CA ASP A 190 -10.14 20.62 -0.59
C ASP A 190 -8.65 20.59 -0.24
N ILE A 191 -8.20 19.63 0.57
CA ILE A 191 -6.77 19.43 0.90
C ILE A 191 -5.98 18.93 -0.31
N ILE A 192 -6.52 17.95 -1.05
CA ILE A 192 -5.81 17.27 -2.15
C ILE A 192 -5.77 18.13 -3.41
N LEU A 193 -6.89 18.79 -3.76
CA LEU A 193 -7.03 19.53 -5.01
C LEU A 193 -6.56 20.99 -4.91
N ASN A 194 -6.44 21.59 -3.72
CA ASN A 194 -5.84 22.93 -3.53
C ASN A 194 -4.34 22.87 -3.21
N ASN A 195 -3.62 21.89 -3.76
CA ASN A 195 -2.19 21.73 -3.48
C ASN A 195 -1.32 22.55 -4.43
N GLU A 196 -1.15 23.84 -4.14
CA GLU A 196 -0.31 24.77 -4.92
C GLU A 196 1.17 24.36 -5.02
N ASP A 197 1.62 23.41 -4.20
CA ASP A 197 3.01 22.94 -4.16
C ASP A 197 3.28 21.73 -5.08
N ALA A 198 2.26 21.13 -5.69
CA ALA A 198 2.44 19.99 -6.59
C ALA A 198 2.81 20.46 -8.01
N ALA A 199 3.91 19.94 -8.56
CA ALA A 199 4.32 20.23 -9.95
C ALA A 199 3.37 19.62 -11.02
N ILE A 200 2.50 18.69 -10.60
CA ILE A 200 1.48 18.02 -11.40
C ILE A 200 0.21 18.02 -10.55
N ASP A 201 -0.94 18.30 -11.17
CA ASP A 201 -2.20 18.36 -10.44
C ASP A 201 -2.65 16.97 -9.96
N SER A 202 -3.04 16.90 -8.68
CA SER A 202 -3.75 15.76 -8.13
C SER A 202 -5.14 15.65 -8.78
N ARG A 203 -5.66 14.43 -8.87
CA ARG A 203 -7.01 14.16 -9.34
C ARG A 203 -7.76 13.33 -8.33
N MET A 204 -9.05 13.57 -8.24
CA MET A 204 -9.95 12.82 -7.38
C MET A 204 -11.07 12.21 -8.23
N ALA A 205 -11.58 11.06 -7.81
CA ALA A 205 -12.85 10.53 -8.30
C ALA A 205 -13.74 10.17 -7.11
N TYR A 206 -15.06 10.19 -7.34
CA TYR A 206 -16.05 9.85 -6.33
C TYR A 206 -16.99 8.78 -6.90
N VAL A 207 -16.93 7.59 -6.33
CA VAL A 207 -17.67 6.39 -6.77
C VAL A 207 -18.66 6.00 -5.69
N PRO A 208 -19.87 6.59 -5.69
CA PRO A 208 -20.94 6.14 -4.83
C PRO A 208 -21.45 4.78 -5.32
N PHE A 209 -21.60 3.85 -4.40
CA PHE A 209 -22.19 2.54 -4.67
C PHE A 209 -23.34 2.27 -3.71
N SER A 210 -24.34 1.53 -4.18
CA SER A 210 -25.24 0.79 -3.29
C SER A 210 -25.16 -0.68 -3.66
N PHE A 211 -26.18 -1.22 -4.32
CA PHE A 211 -26.09 -2.57 -4.88
C PHE A 211 -25.31 -2.59 -6.20
N ARG A 212 -25.21 -1.44 -6.89
CA ARG A 212 -24.51 -1.18 -8.15
C ARG A 212 -24.11 0.30 -8.18
N THR A 213 -23.33 0.75 -9.17
CA THR A 213 -23.00 2.18 -9.34
C THR A 213 -23.94 2.83 -10.35
N ILE A 214 -24.08 4.15 -10.33
CA ILE A 214 -24.87 4.89 -11.33
C ILE A 214 -23.93 5.65 -12.23
N GLU A 215 -23.98 5.35 -13.53
CA GLU A 215 -23.19 6.04 -14.55
C GLU A 215 -24.13 6.88 -15.43
N GLU A 216 -23.69 8.08 -15.81
CA GLU A 216 -24.40 8.93 -16.78
C GLU A 216 -23.74 8.76 -18.15
N ARG A 217 -24.48 8.25 -19.14
CA ARG A 217 -24.00 8.02 -20.51
C ARG A 217 -24.99 8.61 -21.50
N ASN A 218 -24.54 9.56 -22.32
CA ASN A 218 -25.38 10.21 -23.34
C ASN A 218 -26.72 10.75 -22.80
N GLY A 219 -26.72 11.29 -21.58
CA GLY A 219 -27.93 11.79 -20.90
C GLY A 219 -28.84 10.70 -20.29
N GLU A 220 -28.52 9.41 -20.47
CA GLU A 220 -29.17 8.30 -19.79
C GLU A 220 -28.43 7.93 -18.50
N ARG A 221 -29.19 7.60 -17.44
CA ARG A 221 -28.63 7.13 -16.16
C ARG A 221 -28.78 5.61 -16.07
N LEU A 222 -27.66 4.93 -15.88
CA LEU A 222 -27.56 3.47 -15.91
C LEU A 222 -27.09 2.96 -14.56
N CYS A 223 -27.88 2.11 -13.92
CA CYS A 223 -27.49 1.39 -12.70
C CYS A 223 -26.64 0.19 -13.14
N GLN A 224 -25.35 0.43 -13.19
CA GLN A 224 -24.34 -0.35 -13.89
C GLN A 224 -23.79 -1.47 -13.00
N THR A 225 -23.59 -2.64 -13.60
CA THR A 225 -22.83 -3.74 -12.99
C THR A 225 -21.42 -3.83 -13.55
N HIS A 226 -20.50 -4.20 -12.67
CA HIS A 226 -19.07 -4.37 -12.96
C HIS A 226 -18.62 -5.82 -12.83
N VAL A 227 -19.54 -6.75 -12.59
CA VAL A 227 -19.29 -8.19 -12.66
C VAL A 227 -19.75 -8.78 -13.99
N LYS A 228 -19.18 -9.94 -14.35
CA LYS A 228 -19.55 -10.70 -15.55
C LYS A 228 -20.42 -11.89 -15.14
N TYR A 229 -21.33 -12.29 -16.02
CA TYR A 229 -22.26 -13.39 -15.76
C TYR A 229 -22.08 -14.53 -16.76
N ASN A 230 -22.78 -15.63 -16.52
CA ASN A 230 -22.94 -16.70 -17.48
C ASN A 230 -23.70 -16.21 -18.75
N HIS A 231 -23.64 -17.00 -19.82
CA HIS A 231 -24.21 -16.63 -21.12
C HIS A 231 -25.71 -16.31 -21.05
N SER A 232 -26.45 -17.10 -20.29
CA SER A 232 -27.92 -17.05 -20.19
C SER A 232 -28.41 -15.78 -19.49
N TYR A 233 -27.72 -15.36 -18.41
CA TYR A 233 -27.98 -14.07 -17.76
C TYR A 233 -27.53 -12.89 -18.65
N ASN A 234 -26.41 -13.02 -19.37
CA ASN A 234 -25.88 -11.96 -20.26
C ASN A 234 -26.78 -11.64 -21.45
N SER A 235 -27.61 -12.58 -21.91
CA SER A 235 -28.47 -12.38 -23.08
C SER A 235 -29.76 -11.62 -22.79
N ALA A 236 -30.21 -11.57 -21.53
CA ALA A 236 -31.49 -10.95 -21.18
C ALA A 236 -31.41 -9.41 -21.16
N ASP A 237 -32.51 -8.74 -21.53
CA ASP A 237 -32.67 -7.29 -21.42
C ASP A 237 -33.09 -6.87 -19.99
N TRP A 238 -32.11 -6.88 -19.07
CA TRP A 238 -32.31 -6.46 -17.67
C TRP A 238 -32.69 -4.99 -17.54
N PHE A 239 -32.31 -4.15 -18.51
CA PHE A 239 -32.70 -2.75 -18.53
C PHE A 239 -34.24 -2.63 -18.61
N ARG A 240 -34.87 -3.32 -19.55
CA ARG A 240 -36.35 -3.34 -19.67
C ARG A 240 -37.01 -4.15 -18.56
N LEU A 241 -36.49 -5.34 -18.24
CA LEU A 241 -37.03 -6.20 -17.18
C LEU A 241 -37.08 -5.46 -15.83
N SER A 242 -36.03 -4.72 -15.49
CA SER A 242 -35.97 -3.97 -14.22
C SER A 242 -37.11 -2.96 -14.08
N SER A 243 -37.59 -2.39 -15.19
CA SER A 243 -38.69 -1.42 -15.22
C SER A 243 -40.08 -2.04 -15.04
N MET A 244 -40.20 -3.38 -15.09
CA MET A 244 -41.46 -4.10 -14.94
C MET A 244 -41.72 -4.48 -13.47
N ARG A 245 -42.99 -4.56 -13.06
CA ARG A 245 -43.35 -5.06 -11.73
C ARG A 245 -43.17 -6.58 -11.64
N LYS A 246 -42.83 -7.11 -10.45
CA LYS A 246 -42.67 -8.55 -10.17
C LYS A 246 -43.79 -9.42 -10.78
N TRP A 247 -45.05 -9.10 -10.48
CA TRP A 247 -46.20 -9.88 -10.97
C TRP A 247 -46.30 -9.92 -12.50
N LYS A 248 -45.85 -8.86 -13.18
CA LYS A 248 -45.94 -8.74 -14.64
C LYS A 248 -44.86 -9.55 -15.34
N VAL A 249 -43.65 -9.54 -14.79
CA VAL A 249 -42.56 -10.44 -15.24
C VAL A 249 -42.98 -11.90 -15.08
N ASN A 250 -43.55 -12.25 -13.93
CA ASN A 250 -44.08 -13.59 -13.67
C ASN A 250 -45.21 -13.98 -14.64
N TYR A 251 -46.15 -13.08 -14.87
CA TYR A 251 -47.25 -13.32 -15.81
C TYR A 251 -46.73 -13.55 -17.22
N CYS A 252 -45.86 -12.67 -17.72
CA CYS A 252 -45.23 -12.85 -19.03
C CYS A 252 -44.49 -14.19 -19.12
N ALA A 253 -43.64 -14.53 -18.14
CA ALA A 253 -42.90 -15.79 -18.12
C ALA A 253 -43.80 -17.03 -18.17
N LYS A 254 -44.97 -16.98 -17.50
CA LYS A 254 -45.94 -18.10 -17.44
C LYS A 254 -46.84 -18.20 -18.67
N THR A 255 -47.40 -17.08 -19.14
CA THR A 255 -48.50 -17.08 -20.13
C THR A 255 -48.07 -16.61 -21.51
N ARG A 256 -46.84 -16.08 -21.66
CA ARG A 256 -46.35 -15.43 -22.90
C ARG A 256 -47.13 -14.16 -23.28
N GLN A 257 -47.97 -13.64 -22.38
CA GLN A 257 -48.80 -12.45 -22.61
C GLN A 257 -48.31 -11.26 -21.78
N ASN A 258 -48.65 -10.04 -22.22
CA ASN A 258 -48.41 -8.78 -21.48
C ASN A 258 -46.93 -8.53 -21.11
N CYS A 259 -46.02 -8.80 -22.05
CA CYS A 259 -44.57 -8.74 -21.85
C CYS A 259 -43.93 -7.35 -22.01
N ASP A 260 -44.68 -6.28 -22.30
CA ASP A 260 -44.19 -4.89 -22.42
C ASP A 260 -42.93 -4.72 -23.29
N GLY A 261 -42.85 -5.44 -24.41
CA GLY A 261 -41.70 -5.36 -25.32
C GLY A 261 -40.44 -6.07 -24.83
N VAL A 262 -40.53 -6.87 -23.76
CA VAL A 262 -39.53 -7.85 -23.35
C VAL A 262 -39.83 -9.21 -23.98
N SER A 263 -38.80 -9.98 -24.29
CA SER A 263 -38.96 -11.34 -24.81
C SER A 263 -39.52 -12.27 -23.73
N TRP A 264 -40.33 -13.25 -24.12
CA TRP A 264 -40.79 -14.29 -23.18
C TRP A 264 -39.63 -15.08 -22.57
N GLN A 265 -38.55 -15.28 -23.32
CA GLN A 265 -37.35 -15.99 -22.86
C GLN A 265 -36.64 -15.18 -21.76
N ASP A 266 -36.52 -13.86 -21.94
CA ASP A 266 -35.92 -12.95 -20.96
C ASP A 266 -36.73 -12.93 -19.67
N ALA A 267 -38.07 -12.88 -19.77
CA ALA A 267 -38.95 -12.97 -18.61
C ALA A 267 -38.80 -14.31 -17.88
N ARG A 268 -38.68 -15.43 -18.62
CA ARG A 268 -38.40 -16.74 -18.03
C ARG A 268 -37.05 -16.80 -17.34
N GLU A 269 -36.05 -16.16 -17.93
CA GLU A 269 -34.71 -16.12 -17.34
C GLU A 269 -34.68 -15.29 -16.06
N ALA A 270 -35.41 -14.17 -16.03
CA ALA A 270 -35.65 -13.40 -14.81
C ALA A 270 -36.27 -14.28 -13.71
N VAL A 271 -37.34 -15.02 -14.02
CA VAL A 271 -37.98 -15.97 -13.08
C VAL A 271 -37.03 -17.09 -12.64
N ARG A 272 -36.22 -17.61 -13.54
CA ARG A 272 -35.27 -18.70 -13.25
C ARG A 272 -34.23 -18.30 -12.21
N TYR A 273 -33.66 -17.11 -12.33
CA TYR A 273 -32.59 -16.64 -11.44
C TYR A 273 -33.07 -15.89 -10.23
N GLY A 274 -34.20 -15.20 -10.35
CA GLY A 274 -34.99 -14.81 -9.19
C GLY A 274 -35.69 -16.04 -8.64
N LYS A 275 -34.96 -17.02 -8.06
CA LYS A 275 -35.46 -18.24 -7.37
C LYS A 275 -36.67 -18.00 -6.43
N TYR A 276 -36.95 -16.74 -6.13
CA TYR A 276 -37.95 -16.17 -5.23
C TYR A 276 -39.03 -15.32 -5.93
N LEU A 277 -39.12 -15.44 -7.26
CA LEU A 277 -40.21 -14.95 -8.10
C LEU A 277 -41.36 -15.98 -8.18
N ASP A 278 -41.42 -16.92 -7.23
CA ASP A 278 -42.53 -17.85 -7.09
C ASP A 278 -43.83 -17.10 -6.74
N PRO A 279 -44.91 -17.25 -7.53
CA PRO A 279 -46.20 -16.62 -7.24
C PRO A 279 -47.01 -17.27 -6.11
N ASP A 280 -46.62 -18.47 -5.63
CA ASP A 280 -47.31 -19.14 -4.52
C ASP A 280 -46.65 -18.83 -3.15
N ASP A 281 -45.46 -18.21 -3.16
CA ASP A 281 -44.77 -17.81 -1.94
C ASP A 281 -45.23 -16.42 -1.49
N ARG A 282 -46.08 -16.40 -0.45
CA ARG A 282 -46.58 -15.19 0.22
C ARG A 282 -45.53 -14.52 1.12
N TRP A 283 -44.34 -15.10 1.26
CA TRP A 283 -43.26 -14.48 2.01
C TRP A 283 -42.47 -13.47 1.17
N THR A 284 -42.28 -12.30 1.76
CA THR A 284 -41.55 -11.11 1.31
C THR A 284 -40.08 -11.39 0.98
N ILE A 285 -39.81 -12.07 -0.14
CA ILE A 285 -38.44 -12.26 -0.63
C ILE A 285 -38.27 -11.46 -1.93
N TYR A 286 -37.41 -10.45 -1.85
CA TYR A 286 -37.14 -9.49 -2.91
C TYR A 286 -36.13 -10.07 -3.91
N PRO A 287 -36.40 -9.99 -5.23
CA PRO A 287 -35.44 -10.47 -6.23
C PRO A 287 -34.16 -9.61 -6.17
N MET A 288 -33.01 -10.26 -6.32
CA MET A 288 -31.70 -9.60 -6.32
C MET A 288 -31.17 -9.47 -7.75
N PRO A 289 -30.59 -8.31 -8.13
CA PRO A 289 -30.08 -8.13 -9.48
C PRO A 289 -28.79 -8.92 -9.73
N ASP A 290 -27.95 -9.21 -8.72
CA ASP A 290 -26.67 -9.92 -8.90
C ASP A 290 -26.60 -11.23 -8.08
N PRO A 291 -27.30 -12.31 -8.50
CA PRO A 291 -27.25 -13.58 -7.79
C PRO A 291 -25.87 -14.25 -7.87
N LYS A 292 -25.37 -14.76 -6.74
CA LYS A 292 -24.06 -15.44 -6.68
C LYS A 292 -23.88 -16.62 -7.64
N SER A 293 -24.98 -17.25 -8.05
CA SER A 293 -25.01 -18.44 -8.91
C SER A 293 -24.81 -18.13 -10.39
N VAL A 294 -24.98 -16.88 -10.80
CA VAL A 294 -24.84 -16.46 -12.21
C VAL A 294 -23.57 -15.68 -12.47
N ILE A 295 -22.95 -15.13 -11.43
CA ILE A 295 -21.69 -14.40 -11.52
C ILE A 295 -20.57 -15.37 -11.93
N ASN A 296 -19.88 -15.01 -13.02
CA ASN A 296 -18.69 -15.69 -13.46
C ASN A 296 -17.47 -15.00 -12.84
N TYR A 297 -17.04 -15.48 -11.67
CA TYR A 297 -15.94 -14.90 -10.89
C TYR A 297 -14.63 -14.84 -11.68
N ARG A 298 -14.24 -15.93 -12.35
CA ARG A 298 -13.01 -15.97 -13.15
C ARG A 298 -13.04 -14.94 -14.28
N SER A 299 -14.13 -14.88 -15.05
CA SER A 299 -14.28 -13.91 -16.14
C SER A 299 -14.33 -12.46 -15.63
N THR A 300 -14.95 -12.25 -14.47
CA THR A 300 -14.97 -10.95 -13.79
C THR A 300 -13.56 -10.50 -13.43
N VAL A 301 -12.77 -11.36 -12.80
CA VAL A 301 -11.39 -11.03 -12.41
C VAL A 301 -10.52 -10.79 -13.64
N SER A 302 -10.60 -11.62 -14.68
CA SER A 302 -9.77 -11.46 -15.88
C SER A 302 -10.13 -10.24 -16.73
N ASN A 303 -11.39 -9.78 -16.65
CA ASN A 303 -11.92 -8.69 -17.48
C ASN A 303 -12.47 -7.54 -16.64
N TRP A 304 -11.91 -7.31 -15.44
CA TRP A 304 -12.42 -6.34 -14.47
C TRP A 304 -12.48 -4.91 -15.04
N TYR A 305 -11.58 -4.60 -15.98
CA TYR A 305 -11.47 -3.30 -16.65
C TYR A 305 -12.57 -3.03 -17.68
N SER A 306 -13.32 -4.06 -18.10
CA SER A 306 -14.30 -3.93 -19.17
C SER A 306 -15.66 -3.45 -18.68
N THR A 307 -16.22 -2.42 -19.31
CA THR A 307 -17.57 -1.95 -18.99
C THR A 307 -18.63 -2.95 -19.44
N SER A 308 -19.69 -3.15 -18.65
CA SER A 308 -20.77 -4.06 -19.04
C SER A 308 -21.73 -3.40 -20.04
N PRO A 309 -22.29 -4.17 -21.00
CA PRO A 309 -23.23 -3.65 -21.99
C PRO A 309 -24.54 -3.15 -21.36
N LYS A 310 -25.27 -2.29 -22.10
CA LYS A 310 -26.51 -1.63 -21.63
C LYS A 310 -27.58 -2.62 -21.19
N ASN A 311 -27.71 -3.76 -21.87
CA ASN A 311 -28.74 -4.76 -21.54
C ASN A 311 -28.56 -5.36 -20.13
N LEU A 312 -27.35 -5.31 -19.57
CA LEU A 312 -27.07 -5.74 -18.19
C LEU A 312 -27.28 -4.63 -17.16
N ALA A 313 -27.32 -3.36 -17.56
CA ALA A 313 -27.61 -2.25 -16.67
C ALA A 313 -29.10 -2.25 -16.28
N LEU A 314 -29.41 -1.79 -15.07
CA LEU A 314 -30.80 -1.53 -14.67
C LEU A 314 -31.16 -0.08 -15.02
N ASN A 315 -32.44 0.16 -15.27
CA ASN A 315 -32.92 1.51 -15.49
C ASN A 315 -32.88 2.31 -14.15
N ALA A 316 -31.96 3.27 -14.07
CA ALA A 316 -31.77 4.06 -12.85
C ALA A 316 -32.91 5.04 -12.55
N ASN A 317 -33.84 5.28 -13.49
CA ASN A 317 -35.01 6.12 -13.23
C ASN A 317 -36.22 5.29 -12.80
N LYS A 318 -36.28 4.02 -13.20
CA LYS A 318 -37.44 3.14 -13.00
C LYS A 318 -37.00 1.69 -12.86
N SER A 319 -36.83 1.21 -11.63
CA SER A 319 -36.51 -0.19 -11.35
C SER A 319 -37.49 -0.79 -10.35
N TYR A 320 -38.67 -1.22 -10.83
CA TYR A 320 -39.70 -1.84 -9.98
C TYR A 320 -39.42 -3.30 -9.66
N LEU A 321 -38.76 -4.04 -10.56
CA LEU A 321 -38.49 -5.46 -10.33
C LEU A 321 -37.61 -5.63 -9.10
N PHE A 322 -36.57 -4.79 -8.99
CA PHE A 322 -35.55 -4.83 -7.94
C PHE A 322 -35.70 -3.67 -6.95
N SER A 323 -36.90 -3.19 -6.65
CA SER A 323 -37.12 -1.92 -5.93
C SER A 323 -36.25 -1.76 -4.68
N GLU A 324 -36.20 -2.76 -3.81
CA GLU A 324 -35.44 -2.74 -2.54
C GLU A 324 -33.91 -2.73 -2.70
N TYR A 325 -33.41 -3.25 -3.81
CA TYR A 325 -31.97 -3.36 -4.09
C TYR A 325 -31.53 -2.48 -5.27
N SER A 326 -32.41 -1.59 -5.75
CA SER A 326 -32.17 -0.83 -6.97
C SER A 326 -31.33 0.42 -6.71
N CYS A 327 -30.54 0.82 -7.70
CA CYS A 327 -30.05 2.20 -7.80
C CYS A 327 -31.10 3.16 -8.40
N ALA A 328 -32.41 2.90 -8.21
CA ALA A 328 -33.45 3.74 -8.79
C ALA A 328 -33.46 5.16 -8.17
N GLY A 329 -33.84 6.16 -8.95
CA GLY A 329 -33.97 7.56 -8.55
C GLY A 329 -32.74 8.42 -8.83
N ARG A 330 -32.87 9.74 -8.62
CA ARG A 330 -31.78 10.74 -8.75
C ARG A 330 -30.90 10.81 -7.50
N ARG A 331 -30.49 9.65 -7.00
CA ARG A 331 -29.92 9.52 -5.65
C ARG A 331 -28.42 9.72 -5.61
N PHE A 332 -27.66 9.23 -6.59
CA PHE A 332 -26.21 9.49 -6.70
C PHE A 332 -25.73 9.21 -8.13
N HIS A 333 -24.48 9.54 -8.44
CA HIS A 333 -23.80 9.13 -9.68
C HIS A 333 -22.28 9.19 -9.49
N THR A 334 -21.58 8.40 -10.30
CA THR A 334 -20.11 8.41 -10.37
C THR A 334 -19.60 9.74 -10.92
N ILE A 335 -18.67 10.35 -10.20
CA ILE A 335 -17.91 11.52 -10.64
C ILE A 335 -16.54 11.01 -11.11
N PRO A 336 -16.20 11.19 -12.40
CA PRO A 336 -14.97 10.65 -12.97
C PRO A 336 -13.73 11.35 -12.41
N LEU A 337 -12.57 10.75 -12.66
CA LEU A 337 -11.27 11.27 -12.21
C LEU A 337 -11.02 12.66 -12.80
N THR A 338 -10.89 13.67 -11.94
CA THR A 338 -10.73 15.07 -12.36
C THR A 338 -10.03 15.90 -11.28
N GLY A 339 -9.32 16.95 -11.69
CA GLY A 339 -8.79 17.98 -10.78
C GLY A 339 -9.77 19.14 -10.56
N ASP A 340 -10.88 19.15 -11.28
CA ASP A 340 -11.89 20.21 -11.24
C ASP A 340 -12.80 20.06 -10.02
N GLN A 341 -12.67 20.97 -9.05
CA GLN A 341 -13.41 20.94 -7.79
C GLN A 341 -14.92 21.14 -7.98
N ASP A 342 -15.32 21.91 -9.00
CA ASP A 342 -16.72 22.28 -9.23
C ASP A 342 -17.57 21.07 -9.66
N LYS A 343 -16.92 19.98 -10.11
CA LYS A 343 -17.59 18.72 -10.43
C LYS A 343 -18.00 17.93 -9.20
N PHE A 344 -17.44 18.19 -8.02
CA PHE A 344 -17.73 17.44 -6.80
C PHE A 344 -18.96 17.95 -6.05
N GLN A 345 -20.12 17.94 -6.72
CA GLN A 345 -21.42 18.36 -6.18
C GLN A 345 -22.20 17.17 -5.58
N PHE A 346 -21.55 16.36 -4.75
CA PHE A 346 -22.17 15.17 -4.16
C PHE A 346 -23.06 15.47 -2.94
N ASP A 347 -23.20 16.72 -2.51
CA ASP A 347 -24.02 17.10 -1.34
C ASP A 347 -25.49 16.70 -1.47
N SER A 348 -26.03 16.73 -2.69
CA SER A 348 -27.41 16.30 -2.96
C SER A 348 -27.58 14.77 -2.99
N PHE A 349 -26.49 14.00 -2.88
CA PHE A 349 -26.57 12.55 -2.99
C PHE A 349 -27.25 11.93 -1.76
N GLN A 350 -28.03 10.89 -2.00
CA GLN A 350 -28.91 10.21 -1.05
C GLN A 350 -28.60 8.72 -0.99
N ALA A 351 -28.69 8.16 0.22
CA ALA A 351 -28.54 6.75 0.49
C ALA A 351 -29.80 5.96 0.10
N TYR A 352 -29.64 4.83 -0.59
CA TYR A 352 -30.70 3.87 -0.86
C TYR A 352 -30.19 2.54 -1.44
N GLY A 353 -30.97 1.48 -1.22
CA GLY A 353 -30.72 0.15 -1.80
C GLY A 353 -29.89 -0.73 -0.87
N GLY A 354 -29.46 -1.89 -1.37
CA GLY A 354 -28.54 -2.75 -0.63
C GLY A 354 -27.08 -2.29 -0.75
N THR A 355 -26.18 -3.05 -0.14
CA THR A 355 -24.75 -2.79 -0.05
C THR A 355 -23.98 -3.85 -0.86
N ALA A 356 -23.16 -3.43 -1.82
CA ALA A 356 -22.31 -4.29 -2.63
C ALA A 356 -20.96 -3.61 -2.87
N ALA A 357 -20.06 -3.70 -1.88
CA ALA A 357 -18.78 -2.99 -1.90
C ALA A 357 -17.89 -3.40 -3.09
N TYR A 358 -17.97 -4.65 -3.54
CA TYR A 358 -17.24 -5.11 -4.73
C TYR A 358 -17.60 -4.33 -6.01
N GLN A 359 -18.85 -3.87 -6.17
CA GLN A 359 -19.24 -3.09 -7.34
C GLN A 359 -18.55 -1.73 -7.34
N GLY A 360 -18.53 -1.07 -6.18
CA GLY A 360 -17.82 0.19 -5.99
C GLY A 360 -16.31 0.05 -6.18
N LEU A 361 -15.70 -1.00 -5.61
CA LEU A 361 -14.27 -1.27 -5.71
C LEU A 361 -13.84 -1.51 -7.16
N ILE A 362 -14.53 -2.39 -7.89
CA ILE A 362 -14.22 -2.66 -9.30
C ILE A 362 -14.38 -1.38 -10.13
N ARG A 363 -15.43 -0.59 -9.90
CA ARG A 363 -15.61 0.68 -10.60
C ARG A 363 -14.52 1.69 -10.26
N GLY A 364 -14.11 1.77 -8.99
CA GLY A 364 -13.02 2.65 -8.56
C GLY A 364 -11.71 2.32 -9.27
N ALA A 365 -11.39 1.02 -9.37
CA ALA A 365 -10.24 0.56 -10.14
C ALA A 365 -10.38 0.89 -11.64
N GLN A 366 -11.57 0.74 -12.22
CA GLN A 366 -11.81 1.07 -13.63
C GLN A 366 -11.55 2.54 -13.90
N ILE A 367 -11.97 3.44 -13.00
CA ILE A 367 -11.73 4.88 -13.13
C ILE A 367 -10.25 5.23 -13.07
N LEU A 368 -9.47 4.58 -12.19
CA LEU A 368 -8.01 4.76 -12.19
C LEU A 368 -7.41 4.35 -13.54
N LYS A 369 -7.85 3.22 -14.12
CA LYS A 369 -7.38 2.76 -15.42
C LYS A 369 -7.83 3.66 -16.58
N GLU A 370 -9.06 4.18 -16.54
CA GLU A 370 -9.59 5.18 -17.47
C GLU A 370 -8.81 6.51 -17.39
N GLY A 371 -8.20 6.80 -16.24
CA GLY A 371 -7.36 7.98 -16.00
C GLY A 371 -5.99 7.95 -16.69
N LYS A 372 -5.62 6.85 -17.35
CA LYS A 372 -4.36 6.70 -18.10
C LYS A 372 -4.33 7.68 -19.29
N PRO A 373 -3.22 8.40 -19.51
CA PRO A 373 -3.05 9.25 -20.69
C PRO A 373 -3.26 8.47 -21.99
N HIS A 374 -3.81 9.15 -23.00
CA HIS A 374 -4.02 8.55 -24.33
C HIS A 374 -2.68 8.11 -24.94
N SER A 375 -2.71 7.16 -25.89
CA SER A 375 -1.48 6.66 -26.53
C SER A 375 -0.67 7.76 -27.21
N SER A 376 -1.33 8.83 -27.65
CA SER A 376 -0.74 10.03 -28.26
C SER A 376 -0.20 11.06 -27.25
N ALA A 377 -0.36 10.85 -25.94
CA ALA A 377 0.18 11.74 -24.91
C ALA A 377 1.71 11.82 -24.98
N SER A 378 2.25 12.98 -24.57
CA SER A 378 3.69 13.23 -24.61
C SER A 378 4.44 12.31 -23.63
N PRO A 379 5.76 12.06 -23.85
CA PRO A 379 6.57 11.30 -22.90
C PRO A 379 6.55 11.90 -21.49
N GLU A 380 6.51 13.23 -21.38
CA GLU A 380 6.46 13.96 -20.11
C GLU A 380 5.12 13.73 -19.39
N GLU A 381 4.00 13.78 -20.11
CA GLU A 381 2.68 13.50 -19.54
C GLU A 381 2.57 12.05 -19.04
N LYS A 382 3.13 11.10 -19.79
CA LYS A 382 3.18 9.69 -19.39
C LYS A 382 4.07 9.50 -18.16
N ALA A 383 5.25 10.13 -18.13
CA ALA A 383 6.14 10.08 -16.97
C ALA A 383 5.49 10.72 -15.73
N ALA A 384 4.82 11.85 -15.90
CA ALA A 384 4.05 12.51 -14.86
C ALA A 384 2.96 11.59 -14.29
N TYR A 385 2.21 10.88 -15.14
CA TYR A 385 1.21 9.90 -14.71
C TYR A 385 1.81 8.70 -13.97
N ARG A 386 2.93 8.16 -14.45
CA ARG A 386 3.61 7.02 -13.80
C ARG A 386 4.07 7.36 -12.39
N ALA A 387 4.57 8.58 -12.19
CA ALA A 387 5.05 9.08 -10.91
C ALA A 387 3.93 9.45 -9.91
N LYS A 388 2.65 9.45 -10.32
CA LYS A 388 1.53 9.72 -9.41
C LYS A 388 1.25 8.54 -8.50
N HIS A 389 1.09 8.82 -7.20
CA HIS A 389 0.51 7.88 -6.25
C HIS A 389 -0.93 7.55 -6.65
N LYS A 390 -1.28 6.25 -6.63
CA LYS A 390 -2.61 5.76 -7.01
C LYS A 390 -3.26 5.12 -5.81
N MET A 391 -4.45 5.60 -5.46
CA MET A 391 -5.13 5.19 -4.23
C MET A 391 -6.61 4.91 -4.45
N ILE A 392 -7.12 3.84 -3.85
CA ILE A 392 -8.56 3.58 -3.71
C ILE A 392 -8.88 3.53 -2.23
N LEU A 393 -9.80 4.39 -1.78
CA LEU A 393 -10.31 4.36 -0.41
C LEU A 393 -11.77 3.92 -0.42
N VAL A 394 -12.04 2.76 0.17
CA VAL A 394 -13.39 2.20 0.32
C VAL A 394 -13.96 2.60 1.67
N LEU A 395 -15.08 3.32 1.70
CA LEU A 395 -15.78 3.76 2.91
C LEU A 395 -17.16 3.09 2.93
N SER A 396 -17.40 2.22 3.91
CA SER A 396 -18.64 1.44 4.03
C SER A 396 -19.18 1.45 5.46
N ASP A 397 -20.49 1.23 5.68
CA ASP A 397 -21.06 1.06 7.03
C ASP A 397 -21.62 -0.34 7.34
N GLY A 398 -21.47 -1.29 6.42
CA GLY A 398 -22.11 -2.59 6.61
C GLY A 398 -21.56 -3.73 5.76
N GLU A 399 -22.06 -4.91 6.11
CA GLU A 399 -21.90 -6.14 5.35
C GLU A 399 -22.72 -6.11 4.07
N GLU A 400 -22.31 -6.89 3.09
CA GLU A 400 -22.99 -6.94 1.79
C GLU A 400 -24.44 -7.41 1.94
N SER A 401 -25.37 -6.75 1.25
CA SER A 401 -26.78 -7.16 1.22
C SER A 401 -27.03 -8.39 0.33
N ASN A 402 -26.00 -8.95 -0.31
CA ASN A 402 -26.10 -10.18 -1.09
C ASN A 402 -26.02 -11.41 -0.17
N ASP A 403 -26.15 -12.59 -0.77
CA ASP A 403 -25.62 -13.82 -0.17
C ASP A 403 -24.11 -13.60 0.05
N SER A 404 -23.72 -13.43 1.32
CA SER A 404 -22.53 -12.73 1.88
C SER A 404 -21.14 -13.11 1.36
N LYS A 405 -21.07 -13.90 0.30
CA LYS A 405 -19.87 -14.51 -0.26
C LYS A 405 -19.48 -13.99 -1.64
N VAL A 406 -20.24 -13.09 -2.29
CA VAL A 406 -19.85 -12.64 -3.65
C VAL A 406 -18.50 -11.92 -3.62
N PHE A 407 -18.33 -10.94 -2.73
CA PHE A 407 -17.05 -10.25 -2.61
C PHE A 407 -15.94 -11.17 -2.13
N GLU A 408 -16.21 -12.03 -1.14
CA GLU A 408 -15.25 -13.05 -0.69
C GLU A 408 -14.81 -13.95 -1.85
N ASN A 409 -15.75 -14.43 -2.67
CA ASN A 409 -15.45 -15.26 -3.84
C ASN A 409 -14.61 -14.49 -4.88
N LEU A 410 -14.90 -13.22 -5.13
CA LEU A 410 -14.10 -12.39 -6.05
C LEU A 410 -12.67 -12.22 -5.53
N VAL A 411 -12.51 -11.91 -4.24
CA VAL A 411 -11.19 -11.76 -3.59
C VAL A 411 -10.42 -13.08 -3.60
N ASN A 412 -11.08 -14.20 -3.26
CA ASN A 412 -10.49 -15.54 -3.31
C ASN A 412 -10.11 -15.99 -4.73
N ASN A 413 -10.77 -15.45 -5.76
CA ASN A 413 -10.39 -15.64 -7.17
C ASN A 413 -9.28 -14.68 -7.64
N GLY A 414 -8.71 -13.87 -6.73
CA GLY A 414 -7.57 -13.00 -7.03
C GLY A 414 -7.93 -11.62 -7.57
N LEU A 415 -9.15 -11.11 -7.36
CA LEU A 415 -9.57 -9.80 -7.88
C LEU A 415 -8.60 -8.68 -7.52
N CYS A 416 -8.28 -8.51 -6.23
CA CYS A 416 -7.47 -7.37 -5.76
C CYS A 416 -6.00 -7.52 -6.12
N ALA A 417 -5.50 -8.76 -6.26
CA ALA A 417 -4.17 -9.02 -6.80
C ALA A 417 -4.11 -8.65 -8.29
N LYS A 418 -5.13 -9.02 -9.08
CA LYS A 418 -5.19 -8.71 -10.51
C LYS A 418 -5.33 -7.21 -10.78
N ILE A 419 -6.13 -6.51 -9.97
CA ILE A 419 -6.25 -5.05 -10.05
C ILE A 419 -4.90 -4.37 -9.80
N ARG A 420 -4.16 -4.80 -8.76
CA ARG A 420 -2.83 -4.26 -8.46
C ARG A 420 -1.83 -4.55 -9.57
N GLU A 421 -1.77 -5.79 -10.05
CA GLU A 421 -0.90 -6.19 -11.16
C GLU A 421 -1.10 -5.27 -12.38
N ASP A 422 -2.36 -5.11 -12.81
CA ASP A 422 -2.69 -4.32 -14.00
C ASP A 422 -2.48 -2.80 -13.82
N ILE A 423 -2.66 -2.26 -12.60
CA ILE A 423 -2.46 -0.82 -12.34
C ILE A 423 -0.98 -0.50 -12.14
N ASN A 424 -0.23 -1.39 -11.48
CA ASN A 424 1.19 -1.17 -11.17
C ASN A 424 2.07 -1.37 -12.40
N GLU A 425 1.63 -2.14 -13.41
CA GLU A 425 2.36 -2.28 -14.69
C GLU A 425 2.68 -0.94 -15.36
N ASP A 426 1.76 0.03 -15.23
CA ASP A 426 1.87 1.38 -15.81
C ASP A 426 2.21 2.45 -14.75
N SER A 427 2.81 2.09 -13.63
CA SER A 427 3.04 2.99 -12.49
C SER A 427 4.41 2.79 -11.87
N GLU A 428 5.04 3.88 -11.43
CA GLU A 428 6.26 3.80 -10.60
C GLU A 428 5.91 3.61 -9.11
N THR A 429 4.66 3.89 -8.75
CA THR A 429 4.13 3.70 -7.40
C THR A 429 3.16 2.53 -7.36
N ASP A 430 3.14 1.79 -6.26
CA ASP A 430 2.16 0.71 -6.07
C ASP A 430 0.78 1.29 -5.75
N LEU A 431 -0.28 0.65 -6.24
CA LEU A 431 -1.65 0.95 -5.87
C LEU A 431 -1.88 0.66 -4.39
N PHE A 432 -2.28 1.69 -3.65
CA PHE A 432 -2.75 1.56 -2.28
C PHE A 432 -4.27 1.43 -2.21
N ILE A 433 -4.77 0.40 -1.52
CA ILE A 433 -6.19 0.19 -1.23
C ILE A 433 -6.40 0.28 0.28
N GLY A 434 -7.09 1.34 0.71
CA GLY A 434 -7.51 1.52 2.10
C GLY A 434 -8.99 1.22 2.28
N VAL A 435 -9.36 0.62 3.41
CA VAL A 435 -10.77 0.38 3.78
C VAL A 435 -11.08 1.04 5.11
N ILE A 436 -12.20 1.75 5.17
CA ILE A 436 -12.72 2.40 6.37
C ILE A 436 -14.11 1.85 6.67
N GLY A 437 -14.24 1.20 7.83
CA GLY A 437 -15.52 0.76 8.37
C GLY A 437 -16.18 1.81 9.24
N ILE A 438 -17.36 2.29 8.86
CA ILE A 438 -18.10 3.35 9.54
C ILE A 438 -19.17 2.73 10.43
N GLY A 439 -18.93 2.65 11.75
CA GLY A 439 -19.88 2.00 12.65
C GLY A 439 -20.01 0.49 12.44
N PHE A 440 -19.11 -0.13 11.67
CA PHE A 440 -18.98 -1.57 11.49
C PHE A 440 -17.50 -2.00 11.61
N GLN A 441 -17.28 -3.28 11.90
CA GLN A 441 -15.93 -3.85 12.05
C GLN A 441 -15.42 -4.41 10.73
N ALA A 442 -14.94 -3.53 9.85
CA ALA A 442 -14.27 -3.93 8.60
C ALA A 442 -13.05 -4.81 8.86
N THR A 443 -12.37 -4.57 10.00
CA THR A 443 -11.22 -5.34 10.46
C THR A 443 -11.52 -6.81 10.81
N ARG A 444 -12.78 -7.23 10.78
CA ARG A 444 -13.20 -8.64 10.98
C ARG A 444 -13.70 -9.31 9.71
N ASN A 445 -13.72 -8.60 8.59
CA ASN A 445 -14.20 -9.12 7.32
C ASN A 445 -13.01 -9.57 6.46
N ASN A 446 -12.91 -10.87 6.23
CA ASN A 446 -11.80 -11.47 5.47
C ASN A 446 -11.68 -10.93 4.04
N ALA A 447 -12.78 -10.57 3.38
CA ALA A 447 -12.73 -10.02 2.03
C ALA A 447 -12.06 -8.63 2.02
N PHE A 448 -12.36 -7.76 2.99
CA PHE A 448 -11.65 -6.49 3.15
C PHE A 448 -10.20 -6.68 3.55
N ILE A 449 -9.91 -7.54 4.53
CA ILE A 449 -8.54 -7.82 5.01
C ILE A 449 -7.66 -8.36 3.88
N ASN A 450 -8.17 -9.29 3.08
CA ASN A 450 -7.40 -9.92 1.99
C ASN A 450 -7.28 -9.03 0.75
N CYS A 451 -8.06 -7.95 0.67
CA CYS A 451 -8.07 -7.05 -0.49
C CYS A 451 -7.30 -5.76 -0.24
N ALA A 452 -7.36 -5.21 0.98
CA ALA A 452 -6.82 -3.90 1.34
C ALA A 452 -5.39 -4.00 1.89
N ASP A 453 -4.61 -2.94 1.73
CA ASP A 453 -3.31 -2.78 2.37
C ASP A 453 -3.48 -2.36 3.84
N GLU A 454 -4.52 -1.56 4.12
CA GLU A 454 -4.86 -1.16 5.47
C GLU A 454 -6.39 -1.07 5.67
N VAL A 455 -6.85 -1.58 6.82
CA VAL A 455 -8.26 -1.55 7.22
C VAL A 455 -8.38 -0.84 8.57
N LYS A 456 -9.26 0.16 8.63
CA LYS A 456 -9.54 0.94 9.84
C LYS A 456 -11.03 0.92 10.16
N ASP A 457 -11.35 0.89 11.45
CA ASP A 457 -12.72 1.05 11.92
C ASP A 457 -12.91 2.41 12.60
N VAL A 458 -14.00 3.09 12.25
CA VAL A 458 -14.41 4.39 12.77
C VAL A 458 -15.58 4.20 13.71
N LYS A 459 -15.30 4.32 15.01
CA LYS A 459 -16.34 4.25 16.05
C LYS A 459 -17.11 5.56 16.20
N ARG A 460 -16.45 6.71 15.98
CA ARG A 460 -17.05 8.04 16.11
C ARG A 460 -16.93 8.76 14.79
N LEU A 461 -18.07 9.14 14.19
CA LEU A 461 -18.12 9.77 12.87
C LEU A 461 -17.27 11.05 12.75
N LYS A 462 -17.11 11.79 13.85
CA LYS A 462 -16.25 12.98 13.91
C LYS A 462 -14.76 12.72 13.66
N ASP A 463 -14.30 11.48 13.84
CA ASP A 463 -12.90 11.09 13.64
C ASP A 463 -12.65 10.63 12.18
N LEU A 464 -13.68 10.63 11.32
CA LEU A 464 -13.61 10.08 9.96
C LEU A 464 -12.61 10.82 9.06
N SER A 465 -12.61 12.15 9.06
CA SER A 465 -11.65 12.94 8.27
C SER A 465 -10.20 12.63 8.67
N LYS A 466 -9.94 12.58 9.98
CA LYS A 466 -8.63 12.22 10.53
C LYS A 466 -8.19 10.82 10.07
N ILE A 467 -9.07 9.83 10.09
CA ILE A 467 -8.73 8.46 9.68
C ILE A 467 -8.49 8.38 8.17
N ILE A 468 -9.23 9.14 7.36
CA ILE A 468 -8.96 9.27 5.92
C ILE A 468 -7.56 9.88 5.72
N GLU A 469 -7.21 10.95 6.43
CA GLU A 469 -5.86 11.54 6.35
C GLU A 469 -4.77 10.54 6.77
N GLU A 470 -5.00 9.77 7.83
CA GLU A 470 -4.07 8.72 8.28
C GLU A 470 -3.86 7.65 7.21
N LEU A 471 -4.92 7.16 6.56
CA LEU A 471 -4.80 6.19 5.47
C LEU A 471 -4.08 6.77 4.25
N ILE A 472 -4.36 8.03 3.91
CA ILE A 472 -3.68 8.69 2.80
C ILE A 472 -2.18 8.82 3.12
N ARG A 473 -1.84 9.27 4.33
CA ARG A 473 -0.45 9.33 4.80
C ARG A 473 0.20 7.95 4.80
N SER A 474 -0.52 6.90 5.18
CA SER A 474 -0.02 5.52 5.15
C SER A 474 0.32 5.09 3.72
N GLY A 475 -0.60 5.29 2.77
CA GLY A 475 -0.36 4.91 1.38
C GLY A 475 0.77 5.70 0.71
N VAL A 476 0.92 6.98 1.02
CA VAL A 476 2.04 7.79 0.52
C VAL A 476 3.35 7.47 1.25
N SER A 477 3.30 7.17 2.56
CA SER A 477 4.50 6.87 3.36
C SER A 477 5.13 5.52 3.06
N GLN A 478 4.36 4.55 2.56
CA GLN A 478 4.86 3.26 2.06
C GLN A 478 5.89 3.38 0.94
N GLN A 479 6.11 4.58 0.38
CA GLN A 479 7.11 4.83 -0.66
C GLN A 479 8.12 5.95 -0.30
N GLY A 480 8.29 6.23 1.00
CA GLY A 480 9.22 7.25 1.51
C GLY A 480 10.68 7.04 1.08
N THR A 481 11.44 8.14 0.98
CA THR A 481 12.86 8.10 0.60
C THR A 481 13.75 7.64 1.76
N SER A 482 14.56 6.62 1.51
CA SER A 482 15.59 6.15 2.45
C SER A 482 16.89 6.93 2.24
N ARG A 483 17.55 7.32 3.34
CA ARG A 483 18.87 7.97 3.33
C ARG A 483 19.78 7.33 4.37
N LEU A 484 21.03 7.15 4.01
CA LEU A 484 22.09 6.84 4.97
C LEU A 484 22.46 8.12 5.74
N HIS A 485 22.70 7.96 7.03
CA HIS A 485 23.08 9.03 7.93
C HIS A 485 24.37 8.65 8.63
N TYR A 486 25.08 9.67 9.14
CA TYR A 486 26.32 9.45 9.85
C TYR A 486 26.12 8.53 11.05
N ARG A 487 27.00 7.52 11.13
CA ARG A 487 26.89 6.32 11.98
C ARG A 487 26.93 6.61 13.49
N TYR A 488 27.18 7.87 13.90
CA TYR A 488 27.21 8.33 15.30
C TYR A 488 26.29 9.53 15.59
N LEU A 489 25.24 9.73 14.79
CA LEU A 489 24.22 10.72 15.10
C LEU A 489 23.37 10.22 16.29
N ASP A 490 23.69 10.81 17.45
CA ASP A 490 22.99 10.82 18.75
C ASP A 490 23.38 9.78 19.83
N ASP A 491 24.25 10.27 20.72
CA ASP A 491 24.25 10.00 22.18
C ASP A 491 24.41 11.33 22.99
N LYS A 492 24.22 12.50 22.35
CA LYS A 492 24.42 13.82 22.97
C LYS A 492 23.29 14.78 22.63
N ARG A 493 22.11 14.52 23.18
CA ARG A 493 21.07 15.52 23.51
C ARG A 493 20.07 14.83 24.43
N SER A 494 20.52 14.58 25.66
CA SER A 494 19.68 14.39 26.84
C SER A 494 19.24 15.74 27.36
#